data_AF-A0A2P6MM17-F1
#
_entry.id   AF-A0A2P6MM17-F1
#
_cell.length_a   1.000
_cell.length_b   1.000
_cell.length_c   1.000
_cell.angle_alpha   90.00
_cell.angle_beta   90.00
_cell.angle_gamma   90.00
#
_symmetry.space_group_name_H-M   'P 1'
#
loop_
_entity.id
_entity.type
_entity.pdbx_description
1 polymer ?
#
loop_
_entity_poly.entity_id
_entity_poly.type
_entity_poly.pdbx_seq_one_letter_code
_entity_poly.pdbx_strand_id
1 'polypeptide(L)' 'MDRKAEHQARLESLPAETQRRYDELTEEIELEEKKLSVDVPMEPEDRLAVEHKVELLKEERERLLGW' A
#
# COMPACT_ATOMS: atom_id res chain seq x y z
N MET A 1 9.25 -2.04 -21.65
CA MET A 1 7.83 -1.81 -21.35
C MET A 1 7.75 -1.07 -20.03
N ASP A 2 6.92 -0.04 -19.95
CA ASP A 2 6.70 0.72 -18.72
C ASP A 2 6.00 -0.16 -17.68
N ARG A 3 6.69 -0.54 -16.60
CA ARG A 3 6.11 -1.35 -15.51
C ARG A 3 4.81 -0.75 -14.97
N LYS A 4 4.69 0.59 -15.02
CA LYS A 4 3.50 1.33 -14.60
C LYS A 4 2.29 1.04 -15.51
N ALA A 5 2.50 0.89 -16.81
CA ALA A 5 1.44 0.56 -17.76
C ALA A 5 0.99 -0.90 -17.61
N GLU A 6 1.94 -1.83 -17.41
CA GLU A 6 1.64 -3.24 -17.15
C GLU A 6 0.86 -3.43 -15.85
N HIS A 7 1.25 -2.71 -14.80
CA HIS A 7 0.56 -2.69 -13.52
C HIS A 7 -0.89 -2.20 -13.64
N GLN A 8 -1.11 -1.07 -14.32
CA GLN A 8 -2.46 -0.51 -14.51
C GLN A 8 -3.35 -1.47 -15.31
N ALA A 9 -2.82 -2.03 -16.40
CA ALA A 9 -3.55 -3.01 -17.21
C ALA A 9 -3.90 -4.28 -16.39
N ARG A 10 -3.00 -4.70 -15.48
CA ARG A 10 -3.26 -5.82 -14.58
C ARG A 10 -4.40 -5.50 -13.62
N LEU A 11 -4.36 -4.34 -12.96
CA LEU A 11 -5.41 -3.90 -12.04
C LEU A 11 -6.77 -3.81 -12.73
N GLU A 12 -6.83 -3.21 -13.93
CA GLU A 12 -8.04 -3.08 -14.73
C GLU A 12 -8.61 -4.44 -15.19
N SER A 13 -7.77 -5.47 -15.28
CA SER A 13 -8.18 -6.84 -15.62
C SER A 13 -8.75 -7.64 -14.44
N LEU A 14 -8.59 -7.17 -13.20
CA LEU A 14 -9.04 -7.87 -12.00
C LEU A 14 -10.53 -7.65 -11.73
N PRO A 15 -11.18 -8.52 -10.94
CA PRO A 15 -12.55 -8.30 -10.48
C PRO A 15 -12.71 -6.95 -9.77
N ALA A 16 -13.88 -6.33 -9.88
CA ALA A 16 -14.16 -5.03 -9.26
C ALA A 16 -13.98 -5.03 -7.74
N GLU A 17 -14.23 -6.16 -7.07
CA GLU A 17 -13.96 -6.33 -5.64
C GLU A 17 -12.46 -6.26 -5.33
N THR A 18 -11.63 -6.88 -6.16
CA THR A 18 -10.17 -6.83 -6.04
C THR A 18 -9.64 -5.43 -6.31
N GLN A 19 -10.20 -4.72 -7.29
CA GLN A 19 -9.86 -3.32 -7.55
C GLN A 19 -10.19 -2.43 -6.34
N ARG A 20 -11.39 -2.56 -5.77
CA ARG A 20 -11.77 -1.83 -4.55
C ARG A 20 -10.83 -2.12 -3.39
N ARG A 21 -10.49 -3.39 -3.17
CA ARG A 21 -9.55 -3.77 -2.11
C ARG A 21 -8.15 -3.18 -2.35
N TYR A 22 -7.72 -3.12 -3.60
CA TYR A 22 -6.45 -2.48 -3.98
C TYR A 22 -6.46 -0.97 -3.65
N ASP A 23 -7.56 -0.29 -3.97
CA ASP A 23 -7.74 1.13 -3.67
C ASP A 23 -7.77 1.38 -2.15
N GLU A 24 -8.52 0.57 -1.39
CA GLU A 24 -8.56 0.62 0.08
C GLU A 24 -7.17 0.45 0.70
N LEU A 25 -6.41 -0.55 0.24
CA LEU A 25 -5.04 -0.77 0.71
C LEU A 25 -4.13 0.40 0.36
N THR A 26 -4.32 1.01 -0.81
CA THR A 26 -3.55 2.19 -1.23
C THR A 26 -3.83 3.38 -0.33
N GLU A 27 -5.10 3.66 -0.03
CA GLU A 27 -5.48 4.71 0.92
C GLU A 27 -4.93 4.43 2.34
N GLU A 28 -4.97 3.18 2.81
CA GLU A 28 -4.44 2.82 4.13
C GLU A 28 -2.91 3.02 4.20
N ILE A 29 -2.18 2.62 3.15
CA ILE A 29 -0.72 2.85 3.04
C ILE A 29 -0.41 4.35 3.11
N GLU A 30 -1.12 5.18 2.34
CA GLU A 30 -0.89 6.63 2.33
C GLU A 30 -1.14 7.26 3.70
N LEU A 31 -2.18 6.81 4.42
CA LEU A 31 -2.47 7.28 5.77
C LEU A 31 -1.39 6.89 6.77
N GLU A 32 -0.86 5.67 6.72
CA GLU A 32 0.22 5.21 7.60
C GLU A 32 1.56 5.90 7.26
N GLU A 33 1.91 6.03 5.98
CA GLU A 33 3.10 6.77 5.55
C GLU A 33 3.06 8.25 5.95
N LYS A 34 1.85 8.84 5.97
CA LYS A 34 1.66 10.20 6.48
C LYS A 34 2.02 10.32 7.96
N LYS A 35 1.79 9.29 8.79
CA LYS A 35 2.22 9.28 10.21
C LYS A 35 3.74 9.28 10.35
N LEU A 36 4.45 8.68 9.39
CA LEU A 36 5.92 8.73 9.36
C LEU A 36 6.45 10.10 8.91
N SER A 37 5.64 10.85 8.17
CA SER A 37 6.03 12.13 7.54
C SER A 37 5.72 13.37 8.38
N VAL A 38 5.01 13.25 9.51
CA VAL A 38 4.73 14.39 10.38
C VAL A 38 5.95 14.76 11.23
N ASP A 39 6.18 16.06 11.42
CA ASP A 39 7.25 16.60 12.28
C ASP A 39 7.04 16.36 13.79
N VAL A 40 6.04 15.57 14.16
CA VAL A 40 5.80 15.20 15.56
C VAL A 40 6.71 14.02 15.91
N PRO A 41 7.55 14.14 16.96
CA PRO A 41 8.37 13.03 17.41
C PRO A 41 7.47 11.85 17.81
N MET A 42 7.65 10.72 17.14
CA MET A 42 7.10 9.45 17.57
C MET A 42 8.14 8.69 18.37
N GLU A 43 7.70 7.86 19.31
CA GLU A 43 8.58 6.92 19.96
C GLU A 43 9.16 5.94 18.92
N PRO A 44 10.42 5.49 19.07
CA PRO A 44 11.06 4.58 18.11
C PRO A 44 10.26 3.30 17.87
N GLU A 45 9.63 2.76 18.92
CA GLU A 45 8.80 1.55 18.84
C GLU A 45 7.53 1.79 18.00
N ASP A 46 6.87 2.94 18.18
CA ASP A 46 5.69 3.33 17.39
C ASP A 46 6.05 3.54 15.92
N ARG A 47 7.22 4.15 15.64
CA ARG A 47 7.72 4.30 14.27
C ARG A 47 7.92 2.94 13.61
N LEU A 48 8.61 2.02 14.27
CA LEU A 48 8.85 0.67 13.74
C LEU A 48 7.54 -0.08 13.50
N ALA A 49 6.54 0.08 14.40
CA ALA A 49 5.23 -0.53 14.23
C ALA A 49 4.50 0.01 12.98
N VAL A 50 4.56 1.33 12.73
CA VAL A 50 3.97 1.95 11.53
C VAL A 50 4.72 1.51 10.27
N GLU A 51 6.05 1.49 10.28
CA GLU A 51 6.87 1.03 9.16
C GLU A 51 6.55 -0.43 8.79
N HIS A 52 6.49 -1.32 9.78
CA HIS A 52 6.13 -2.72 9.58
C HIS A 52 4.68 -2.87 9.07
N LYS A 53 3.74 -2.05 9.59
CA LYS A 53 2.37 -2.05 9.08
C LYS A 53 2.31 -1.64 7.61
N VAL A 54 3.04 -0.61 7.20
CA VAL A 54 3.14 -0.17 5.80
C VAL A 54 3.69 -1.29 4.92
N GLU A 55 4.71 -2.01 5.38
CA GLU A 55 5.29 -3.16 4.66
C GLU A 55 4.24 -4.25 4.43
N LEU A 56 3.53 -4.68 5.47
CA LEU A 56 2.48 -5.69 5.38
C LEU A 56 1.35 -5.29 4.40
N LEU A 57 0.93 -4.02 4.43
CA LEU A 57 -0.10 -3.52 3.52
C LEU A 57 0.39 -3.51 2.06
N LYS A 58 1.66 -3.15 1.82
CA LYS A 58 2.27 -3.21 0.49
C LYS A 58 2.34 -4.64 -0.03
N GLU A 59 2.75 -5.60 0.81
CA GLU A 59 2.75 -7.03 0.45
C GLU A 59 1.35 -7.56 0.16
N GLU A 60 0.33 -7.19 0.95
CA GLU A 60 -1.06 -7.55 0.65
C GLU A 60 -1.51 -7.00 -0.70
N ARG A 61 -1.17 -5.73 -0.99
CA ARG A 61 -1.50 -5.09 -2.25
C ARG A 61 -0.82 -5.75 -3.46
N GLU A 62 0.45 -6.14 -3.33
CA GLU A 62 1.18 -6.86 -4.38
C GLU A 62 0.61 -8.26 -4.62
N ARG A 63 0.20 -8.96 -3.54
CA ARG A 63 -0.48 -10.26 -3.64
C ARG A 63 -1.79 -10.19 -4.44
N LEU A 64 -2.53 -9.08 -4.38
CA LEU A 64 -3.74 -8.91 -5.22
C LEU A 64 -3.43 -8.87 -6.71
N LEU A 65 -2.23 -8.41 -7.09
CA LEU A 65 -1.78 -8.37 -8.49
C LEU A 65 -1.12 -9.67 -8.95
N GLY A 66 -0.77 -10.54 -8.00
CA GLY A 66 -0.09 -11.81 -8.22
C GLY A 66 1.42 -11.66 -8.45
N TRP A 67 2.04 -10.70 -7.77
CA TRP A 67 3.48 -10.43 -7.79
C TRP A 67 4.19 -10.99 -6.56
#